data_AF-A0A9P9FX89-F1
#
_entry.id   AF-A0A9P9FX89-F1
#
_cell.length_a   1.000
_cell.length_b   1.000
_cell.length_c   1.000
_cell.angle_alpha   90.00
_cell.angle_beta   90.00
_cell.angle_gamma   90.00
#
_symmetry.space_group_name_H-M   'P 1'
#
loop_
_entity.id
_entity.type
_entity.pdbx_description
1 polymer ?
#
loop_
_entity_poly.entity_id
_entity_poly.type
_entity_poly.pdbx_seq_one_letter_code
_entity_poly.pdbx_strand_id
1 'polypeptide(L)' 'MVYAAGPFIGVSKKWSSANLSTPFKVDNTRSIRELGLKYRPIEESFQAYYESWEQEQEQKQAKV' A
#
# COMPACT_ATOMS: atom_id res chain seq x y z
N MET A 1 1.86 -8.26 2.97
CA MET A 1 2.21 -9.20 4.05
C MET A 1 1.99 -10.68 3.70
N VAL A 2 0.98 -11.05 2.91
CA VAL A 2 0.69 -12.47 2.56
C VAL A 2 1.88 -13.21 1.93
N TYR A 3 2.68 -12.55 1.08
CA TYR A 3 3.90 -13.15 0.50
C TYR A 3 4.96 -13.54 1.55
N ALA A 4 5.11 -12.75 2.61
CA ALA A 4 6.12 -12.97 3.65
C ALA A 4 5.67 -13.98 4.71
N ALA A 5 4.39 -13.94 5.10
CA ALA A 5 3.82 -14.88 6.08
C ALA A 5 3.39 -16.22 5.47
N GLY A 6 3.09 -16.25 4.17
CA GLY A 6 2.53 -17.40 3.45
C GLY A 6 3.30 -18.71 3.64
N PRO A 7 4.63 -18.74 3.51
CA PRO A 7 5.41 -19.96 3.71
C PRO A 7 5.24 -20.60 5.09
N PHE A 8 4.99 -19.79 6.12
CA PHE A 8 4.85 -20.26 7.50
C PHE A 8 3.44 -20.78 7.83
N ILE A 9 2.47 -20.57 6.95
CA ILE A 9 1.08 -21.02 7.11
C ILE A 9 0.65 -22.02 6.01
N GLY A 10 1.61 -22.65 5.33
CA GLY A 10 1.35 -23.64 4.29
C GLY A 10 0.93 -23.07 2.94
N VAL A 11 1.05 -21.75 2.74
CA VAL A 11 0.77 -21.10 1.45
C VAL A 11 2.05 -21.06 0.62
N SER A 12 2.06 -21.80 -0.49
CA SER A 12 3.19 -21.78 -1.41
C SER A 12 3.36 -20.42 -2.10
N LYS A 13 4.61 -20.06 -2.43
CA LYS A 13 4.90 -18.85 -3.22
C LYS A 13 4.12 -18.82 -4.55
N LYS A 14 3.95 -19.98 -5.18
CA LYS A 14 3.17 -20.14 -6.42
C LYS A 14 1.69 -19.80 -6.23
N TRP A 15 1.09 -20.29 -5.14
CA TRP A 15 -0.29 -19.96 -4.77
C TRP A 15 -0.41 -18.46 -4.46
N SER A 16 0.51 -17.91 -3.65
CA SER A 16 0.54 -16.47 -3.36
C SER A 16 0.65 -15.64 -4.63
N SER A 17 1.55 -15.95 -5.57
CA SER A 17 1.69 -15.20 -6.82
C SER A 17 0.48 -15.29 -7.75
N ALA A 18 -0.31 -16.36 -7.64
CA ALA A 18 -1.52 -16.54 -8.44
C ALA A 18 -2.74 -15.80 -7.84
N ASN A 19 -2.68 -15.42 -6.56
CA ASN A 19 -3.77 -14.78 -5.82
C ASN A 19 -3.45 -13.35 -5.36
N LEU A 20 -2.18 -12.97 -5.32
CA LEU A 20 -1.75 -11.58 -5.26
C LEU A 20 -2.10 -10.95 -6.61
N SER A 21 -2.96 -9.95 -6.58
CA SER A 21 -3.46 -9.26 -7.78
C SER A 21 -2.37 -9.04 -8.83
N THR A 22 -2.74 -9.19 -10.10
CA THR A 22 -1.87 -8.89 -11.24
C THR A 22 -1.27 -7.49 -11.07
N PRO A 23 0.06 -7.32 -11.16
CA PRO A 23 0.68 -6.00 -11.02
C PRO A 23 0.06 -5.04 -12.04
N PHE A 24 -0.64 -4.03 -11.54
CA PHE A 24 -1.28 -3.03 -12.37
C PHE A 24 -0.29 -1.91 -12.69
N LYS A 25 0.43 -2.07 -13.80
CA LYS A 25 1.35 -1.04 -14.29
C LYS A 25 0.54 0.03 -15.04
N VAL A 26 0.45 1.22 -14.47
CA VAL A 26 -0.19 2.39 -15.09
C VAL A 26 0.83 3.37 -15.63
N ASP A 27 0.53 3.93 -16.79
CA ASP A 27 1.22 5.10 -17.33
C ASP A 27 0.45 6.37 -16.93
N ASN A 28 1.08 7.21 -16.10
CA ASN A 28 0.55 8.49 -15.66
C ASN A 28 1.13 9.69 -16.43
N THR A 29 1.88 9.47 -17.51
CA THR A 29 2.50 10.55 -18.31
C THR A 29 1.45 11.54 -18.81
N ARG A 30 0.29 11.04 -19.23
CA ARG A 30 -0.78 11.87 -19.77
C ARG A 30 -1.34 12.85 -18.74
N SER A 31 -1.57 12.42 -17.50
CA SER A 31 -2.08 13.29 -16.44
C SER A 31 -1.05 14.34 -16.03
N ILE A 32 0.23 14.00 -16.02
CA ILE A 32 1.31 14.97 -15.78
C ILE A 32 1.33 16.01 -16.91
N ARG A 33 1.30 15.57 -18.17
CA ARG A 33 1.44 16.45 -19.34
C ARG A 33 0.22 17.35 -19.57
N GLU A 34 -0.98 16.79 -19.50
CA GLU A 34 -2.21 17.50 -19.90
C GLU A 34 -2.84 18.25 -18.72
N LEU A 35 -2.67 17.75 -17.49
CA LEU A 35 -3.28 18.33 -16.30
C LEU A 35 -2.27 18.96 -15.34
N GLY A 36 -0.96 18.85 -15.63
CA GLY A 36 0.10 19.41 -14.79
C GLY A 36 0.19 18.76 -13.40
N LEU A 37 -0.30 17.52 -13.25
CA LEU A 37 -0.31 16.86 -11.94
C LEU A 37 1.11 16.64 -11.41
N LYS A 38 1.30 16.99 -10.15
CA LYS A 38 2.49 16.66 -9.37
C LYS A 38 2.12 15.57 -8.37
N TYR A 39 2.53 14.35 -8.66
CA TYR A 39 2.30 13.23 -7.76
C TYR A 39 3.18 13.37 -6.51
N ARG A 40 2.61 13.04 -5.35
CA ARG A 40 3.36 12.92 -4.10
C ARG A 40 4.34 11.74 -4.22
N PRO A 41 5.59 11.88 -3.76
CA PRO A 41 6.52 10.77 -3.63
C PRO A 41 5.91 9.61 -2.83
N ILE A 42 6.34 8.39 -3.15
CA ILE A 42 5.78 7.20 -2.51
C ILE A 42 6.16 7.16 -1.03
N GLU A 43 7.37 7.62 -0.69
CA GLU A 43 7.89 7.73 0.67
C GLU A 43 7.01 8.65 1.53
N GLU A 44 6.71 9.85 1.03
CA GLU A 44 5.81 10.80 1.71
C GLU A 44 4.39 10.25 1.86
N SER A 45 3.93 9.48 0.87
CA SER A 45 2.60 8.86 0.92
C SER A 45 2.52 7.79 2.01
N PHE A 46 3.57 6.96 2.14
CA PHE A 46 3.67 5.97 3.19
C PHE A 46 3.83 6.58 4.58
N GLN A 47 4.64 7.62 4.71
CA GLN A 47 4.81 8.32 5.97
C GLN A 47 3.49 8.93 6.45
N ALA A 48 2.80 9.68 5.60
CA ALA A 48 1.51 10.27 5.94
C ALA A 48 0.45 9.21 6.31
N TYR A 49 0.47 8.07 5.61
CA TYR A 49 -0.40 6.95 5.95
C TYR A 49 -0.11 6.41 7.35
N TYR A 50 1.16 6.16 7.68
CA TYR A 50 1.55 5.66 9.00
C TYR A 50 1.16 6.61 10.12
N GLU A 51 1.45 7.90 9.96
CA GLU A 51 1.06 8.96 10.92
C GLU A 51 -0.45 8.99 11.14
N SER A 52 -1.24 8.88 10.06
CA SER A 52 -2.71 8.84 10.17
C SER A 52 -3.23 7.60 10.91
N TRP A 53 -2.59 6.45 10.68
CA TRP A 53 -2.93 5.20 11.34
C TRP A 53 -2.60 5.26 12.84
N GLU A 54 -1.45 5.82 13.20
CA GLU A 54 -1.00 6.00 14.58
C GLU A 54 -1.99 6.88 15.36
N GLN A 55 -2.37 8.03 14.81
CA GLN A 55 -3.38 8.92 15.41
C GLN A 55 -4.72 8.21 15.62
N GLU A 56 -5.13 7.35 14.68
CA GLU A 56 -6.34 6.55 14.84
C GLU A 56 -6.24 5.57 16.02
N GLN A 57 -5.06 4.97 16.24
CA GLN A 57 -4.83 4.08 17.39
C GLN A 57 -4.86 4.85 18.71
N GLU A 58 -4.28 6.04 18.77
CA GLU A 58 -4.30 6.90 19.96
C GLU A 58 -5.73 7.31 20.32
N GLN A 59 -6.53 7.70 19.32
CA GLN A 59 -7.93 8.05 19.52
C GLN A 59 -8.79 6.87 20.00
N LYS A 60 -8.49 5.65 19.53
CA LYS A 60 -9.17 4.44 20.01
C LYS A 60 -8.82 4.16 21.47
N GLN A 61 -7.56 4.33 21.85
CA GLN A 61 -7.10 4.13 23.23
C GLN A 61 -7.67 5.17 24.19
N ALA A 62 -7.78 6.43 23.78
CA ALA A 62 -8.34 7.51 24.60
C ALA A 62 -9.87 7.41 24.82
N LYS A 63 -10.56 6.55 24.06
CA LYS A 63 -12.02 6.29 24.18
C LYS A 63 -12.36 5.07 25.02
N VAL A 64 -11.35 4.33 25.49
CA VAL A 64 -11.47 3.15 26.37
C VAL A 64 -11.17 3.59 27.80
#